data_AF-A0A0H5C9Z0-F1
#
_entry.id   AF-A0A0H5C9Z0-F1
#
_cell.length_a   1.000
_cell.length_b   1.000
_cell.length_c   1.000
_cell.angle_alpha   90.00
_cell.angle_beta   90.00
_cell.angle_gamma   90.00
#
_symmetry.space_group_name_H-M   'P 1'
#
loop_
_entity.id
_entity.type
_entity.pdbx_description
1 polymer ?
#
loop_
_entity_poly.entity_id
_entity_poly.type
_entity_poly.pdbx_seq_one_letter_code
_entity_poly.pdbx_strand_id
1 'polypeptide(L)'
;MELLEIHSSYLWRNNRSVDDVTYMGVFASSVRMRIAPSPFASKGASKSKAPKNPLAEAKPLKFGIGQAIQPKRNLSRFVKWPEYVRLQRQRKVLSLRLKVPPAIAQFQHTLDRNTAAEAFKLFNKYRPETKAEKKERLTKEAAAIAEGKTRQEASEKPYLVKFGLNHVVSLIENKKAKLVLIANDVDPIELVIFLPALCRKMGVPYAIIKGKARLGTLVHQKTSAVAALTEVRAEDESALATLVSTINSNFAEKYEENRKHWGGGILGAKSQAKADKKAKYAAAAEKK
;
A
#
# COMPACT_ATOMS: atom_id res chain seq x y z
N MET A 1 -18.13 41.97 -2.46
CA MET A 1 -16.89 42.30 -1.73
C MET A 1 -16.77 41.28 -0.60
N GLU A 2 -16.34 40.08 -0.96
CA GLU A 2 -14.97 39.59 -0.74
C GLU A 2 -14.71 39.27 0.73
N LEU A 3 -15.09 38.05 1.12
CA LEU A 3 -14.43 37.33 2.20
C LEU A 3 -13.76 36.10 1.58
N LEU A 4 -12.50 36.33 1.21
CA LEU A 4 -11.54 35.38 0.67
C LEU A 4 -11.21 34.27 1.67
N GLU A 5 -11.40 33.04 1.18
CA GLU A 5 -10.52 31.88 1.28
C GLU A 5 -9.31 31.96 2.24
N ILE A 6 -9.34 31.18 3.32
CA ILE A 6 -8.15 30.43 3.81
C ILE A 6 -8.59 29.03 4.27
N HIS A 7 -8.78 28.13 3.31
CA HIS A 7 -8.57 26.70 3.50
C HIS A 7 -7.26 26.34 2.80
N SER A 8 -6.18 26.15 3.54
CA SER A 8 -4.97 25.52 2.98
C SER A 8 -4.25 24.64 4.01
N SER A 9 -4.43 23.33 3.81
CA SER A 9 -3.32 22.39 3.71
C SER A 9 -2.40 22.20 4.92
N TYR A 10 -2.89 21.52 5.97
CA TYR A 10 -2.01 20.65 6.77
C TYR A 10 -2.14 19.21 6.28
N LEU A 11 -1.49 18.99 5.14
CA LEU A 11 -1.29 17.68 4.51
C LEU A 11 -0.30 16.88 5.35
N TRP A 12 -0.86 15.93 6.08
CA TRP A 12 -0.16 14.85 6.77
C TRP A 12 0.53 13.94 5.72
N ARG A 13 1.75 14.30 5.32
CA ARG A 13 2.61 13.46 4.48
C ARG A 13 3.27 12.41 5.36
N ASN A 14 2.62 11.26 5.51
CA ASN A 14 3.16 10.10 6.21
C ASN A 14 3.11 8.86 5.30
N ASN A 15 4.22 8.57 4.61
CA ASN A 15 4.74 7.22 4.35
C ASN A 15 5.86 7.29 3.32
N ARG A 16 7.11 7.33 3.80
CA ARG A 16 8.22 6.72 3.09
C ARG A 16 8.65 5.57 3.98
N SER A 17 8.40 4.36 3.49
CA SER A 17 8.83 3.10 4.08
C SER A 17 10.32 3.14 4.34
N VAL A 18 10.70 3.22 5.61
CA VAL A 18 12.04 2.90 6.07
C VAL A 18 11.99 1.45 6.47
N ASP A 19 11.94 0.57 5.48
CA ASP A 19 12.16 -0.88 5.58
C ASP A 19 12.23 -1.34 4.11
N ASP A 20 13.46 -1.55 3.62
CA ASP A 20 13.86 -2.33 2.43
C ASP A 20 15.10 -1.73 1.74
N VAL A 21 16.22 -1.60 2.46
CA VAL A 21 17.55 -1.67 1.83
C VAL A 21 18.57 -2.18 2.85
N THR A 22 18.71 -3.49 2.99
CA THR A 22 19.96 -4.15 3.43
C THR A 22 19.81 -5.66 3.27
N TYR A 23 19.87 -6.16 2.03
CA TYR A 23 20.65 -7.36 1.68
C TYR A 23 20.51 -7.61 0.18
N MET A 24 21.54 -7.24 -0.58
CA MET A 24 21.97 -7.86 -1.84
C MET A 24 23.20 -7.06 -2.25
N GLY A 25 24.36 -7.58 -1.86
CA GLY A 25 25.63 -7.13 -2.41
C GLY A 25 25.64 -7.45 -3.88
N VAL A 26 25.44 -6.43 -4.72
CA VAL A 26 25.79 -6.48 -6.13
C VAL A 26 26.84 -5.38 -6.33
N PHE A 27 28.04 -5.83 -6.65
CA PHE A 27 29.18 -5.00 -7.04
C PHE A 27 28.78 -4.22 -8.31
N ALA A 28 28.27 -3.01 -8.15
CA ALA A 28 28.07 -2.09 -9.26
C ALA A 28 29.38 -1.33 -9.49
N SER A 29 30.25 -1.88 -10.34
CA SER A 29 31.39 -1.18 -10.90
C SER A 29 30.89 -0.02 -11.77
N SER A 30 30.86 1.18 -11.21
CA SER A 30 30.70 2.42 -11.98
C SER A 30 31.95 2.63 -12.82
N VAL A 31 31.86 2.28 -14.11
CA VAL A 31 32.86 2.68 -15.11
C VAL A 31 32.70 4.19 -15.31
N ARG A 32 33.54 4.97 -14.62
CA ARG A 32 33.71 6.40 -14.92
C ARG A 32 34.50 6.52 -16.22
N MET A 33 33.82 6.93 -17.28
CA MET A 33 34.47 7.35 -18.52
C MET A 33 35.34 8.57 -18.20
N ARG A 34 36.67 8.44 -18.33
CA ARG A 34 37.61 9.53 -18.07
C ARG A 34 37.59 10.48 -19.26
N ILE A 35 36.97 11.64 -19.09
CA ILE A 35 37.08 12.77 -20.01
C ILE A 35 38.45 13.43 -19.75
N ALA A 36 39.22 13.67 -20.81
CA ALA A 36 40.53 14.31 -20.74
C ALA A 36 40.41 15.76 -20.21
N PRO A 37 41.33 16.23 -19.35
CA PRO A 37 41.28 17.58 -18.81
C PRO A 37 41.56 18.63 -19.90
N SER A 38 40.82 19.74 -19.84
CA SER A 38 40.95 20.88 -20.76
C SER A 38 42.37 21.49 -20.72
N PRO A 39 42.96 21.85 -21.87
CA PRO A 39 44.34 22.36 -21.97
C PRO A 39 44.52 23.77 -21.39
N PHE A 40 43.44 24.44 -20.98
CA PHE A 40 43.47 25.72 -20.26
C PHE A 40 43.10 25.56 -18.78
N ALA A 41 43.58 24.51 -18.12
CA ALA A 41 43.62 24.49 -16.66
C ALA A 41 44.73 25.45 -16.21
N SER A 42 44.35 26.69 -15.92
CA SER A 42 45.20 27.70 -15.28
C SER A 42 45.99 27.04 -14.14
N LYS A 43 47.32 27.14 -14.25
CA LYS A 43 48.29 26.72 -13.23
C LYS A 43 47.79 27.08 -11.84
N GLY A 44 47.91 26.09 -10.94
CA GLY A 44 47.33 26.07 -9.60
C GLY A 44 47.27 27.43 -8.94
N ALA A 45 46.04 27.86 -8.63
CA ALA A 45 45.83 28.70 -7.48
C ALA A 45 46.38 27.92 -6.28
N SER A 46 47.58 28.29 -5.85
CA SER A 46 48.06 27.95 -4.53
C SER A 46 46.90 28.26 -3.59
N LYS A 47 46.51 27.27 -2.78
CA LYS A 47 45.59 27.53 -1.67
C LYS A 47 46.32 28.52 -0.77
N SER A 48 46.14 29.82 -1.02
CA SER A 48 46.49 30.86 -0.08
C SER A 48 45.69 30.50 1.17
N LYS A 49 46.38 29.99 2.19
CA LYS A 49 45.76 29.81 3.49
C LYS A 49 45.33 31.21 3.90
N ALA A 50 44.02 31.46 3.87
CA ALA A 50 43.46 32.67 4.45
C ALA A 50 44.10 32.86 5.84
N PRO A 51 44.51 34.08 6.20
CA PRO A 51 45.21 34.33 7.45
C PRO A 51 44.40 33.75 8.59
N LYS A 52 44.97 32.75 9.30
CA LYS A 52 44.31 32.15 10.47
C LYS A 52 44.23 33.22 11.53
N ASN A 53 43.01 33.64 11.87
CA ASN A 53 42.80 34.58 12.95
C ASN A 53 43.37 33.98 14.26
N PRO A 54 44.41 34.58 14.87
CA PRO A 54 45.06 34.03 16.06
C PRO A 54 44.14 34.02 17.29
N LEU A 55 43.01 34.74 17.24
CA LEU A 55 41.98 34.73 18.28
C LEU A 55 41.01 33.55 18.16
N ALA A 56 40.98 32.84 17.02
CA ALA A 56 40.08 31.73 16.76
C ALA A 56 40.82 30.39 16.91
N GLU A 57 40.70 29.77 18.08
CA GLU A 57 41.25 28.44 18.37
C GLU A 57 40.16 27.35 18.31
N ALA A 58 40.49 26.18 17.75
CA ALA A 58 39.59 25.04 17.73
C ALA A 58 39.57 24.36 19.11
N LYS A 59 38.42 24.38 19.79
CA LYS A 59 38.20 23.69 21.07
C LYS A 59 37.25 22.50 20.90
N PRO A 60 37.71 21.37 20.32
CA PRO A 60 36.84 20.21 20.13
C PRO A 60 36.48 19.61 21.49
N LEU A 61 35.17 19.49 21.74
CA LEU A 61 34.66 18.84 22.93
C LEU A 61 34.70 17.31 22.76
N LYS A 62 35.13 16.59 23.80
CA LYS A 62 35.07 15.12 23.86
C LYS A 62 33.74 14.71 24.49
N PHE A 63 32.91 13.97 23.76
CA PHE A 63 31.59 13.52 24.23
C PHE A 63 31.62 12.07 24.75
N GLY A 64 32.75 11.64 25.32
CA GLY A 64 32.87 10.35 26.00
C GLY A 64 32.08 10.32 27.31
N ILE A 65 32.00 9.14 27.93
CA ILE A 65 31.42 9.00 29.27
C ILE A 65 32.27 9.83 30.26
N GLY A 66 31.63 10.67 31.07
CA GLY A 66 32.30 11.51 32.09
C GLY A 66 33.08 12.72 31.55
N GLN A 67 32.90 13.08 30.28
CA GLN A 67 33.57 14.23 29.65
C GLN A 67 32.56 15.39 29.47
N ALA A 68 32.55 16.06 28.31
CA ALA A 68 31.62 17.16 28.05
C ALA A 68 30.15 16.70 28.01
N ILE A 69 29.23 17.64 28.25
CA ILE A 69 27.78 17.43 28.14
C ILE A 69 27.46 16.86 26.76
N GLN A 70 26.64 15.81 26.74
CA GLN A 70 26.27 15.13 25.50
C GLN A 70 25.47 16.08 24.58
N PRO A 71 25.75 16.09 23.26
CA PRO A 71 24.97 16.88 22.33
C PRO A 71 23.55 16.33 22.25
N LYS A 72 22.61 17.19 21.80
CA LYS A 72 21.25 16.78 21.49
C LYS A 72 21.29 15.70 20.40
N ARG A 73 20.68 14.54 20.67
CA ARG A 73 20.58 13.41 19.73
C ARG A 73 19.12 13.10 19.41
N ASN A 74 18.89 12.33 18.36
CA ASN A 74 17.56 11.82 18.06
C ASN A 74 17.14 10.79 19.13
N LEU A 75 16.27 11.22 20.04
CA LEU A 75 15.75 10.39 21.13
C LEU A 75 14.43 9.68 20.79
N SER A 76 13.93 9.75 19.55
CA SER A 76 12.61 9.21 19.15
C SER A 76 12.33 7.76 19.55
N ARG A 77 13.38 6.92 19.61
CA ARG A 77 13.29 5.51 20.07
C ARG A 77 13.09 5.37 21.59
N PHE A 78 13.54 6.34 22.37
CA PHE A 78 13.51 6.35 23.84
C PHE A 78 12.41 7.25 24.42
N VAL A 79 11.68 7.98 23.57
CA VAL A 79 10.53 8.79 23.99
C VAL A 79 9.46 7.91 24.62
N LYS A 80 8.90 8.38 25.74
CA LYS A 80 7.66 7.84 26.30
C LYS A 80 6.49 8.26 25.41
N TRP A 81 6.11 7.38 24.48
CA TRP A 81 5.04 7.64 23.53
C TRP A 81 3.67 7.73 24.22
N PRO A 82 2.75 8.58 23.71
CA PRO A 82 1.36 8.61 24.16
C PRO A 82 0.71 7.22 24.10
N GLU A 83 -0.29 6.98 24.94
CA GLU A 83 -0.89 5.67 25.12
C GLU A 83 -1.47 5.07 23.83
N TYR A 84 -2.21 5.84 23.04
CA TYR A 84 -2.79 5.36 21.77
C TYR A 84 -1.72 4.87 20.79
N VAL A 85 -0.54 5.53 20.74
CA VAL A 85 0.59 5.12 19.88
C VAL A 85 1.18 3.80 20.40
N ARG A 86 1.31 3.65 21.72
CA ARG A 86 1.80 2.42 22.34
C ARG A 86 0.86 1.25 22.06
N LEU A 87 -0.44 1.44 22.25
CA LEU A 87 -1.47 0.43 21.99
C LEU A 87 -1.50 -0.02 20.53
N GLN A 88 -1.47 0.91 19.57
CA GLN A 88 -1.44 0.58 18.14
C GLN A 88 -0.18 -0.23 17.76
N ARG A 89 0.99 0.16 18.27
CA ARG A 89 2.24 -0.58 18.05
C ARG A 89 2.21 -1.96 18.70
N GLN A 90 1.70 -2.07 19.93
CA GLN A 90 1.55 -3.33 20.64
C GLN A 90 0.58 -4.27 19.91
N ARG A 91 -0.58 -3.78 19.42
CA ARG A 91 -1.52 -4.56 18.59
C ARG A 91 -0.83 -5.15 17.36
N LYS A 92 -0.03 -4.36 16.65
CA LYS A 92 0.74 -4.84 15.49
C LYS A 92 1.79 -5.88 15.88
N VAL A 93 2.53 -5.65 16.96
CA VAL A 93 3.55 -6.60 17.43
C VAL A 93 2.90 -7.92 17.86
N LEU A 94 1.80 -7.88 18.62
CA LEU A 94 1.06 -9.08 19.03
C LEU A 94 0.59 -9.91 17.84
N SER A 95 0.03 -9.26 16.82
CA SER A 95 -0.39 -9.94 15.58
C SER A 95 0.76 -10.63 14.84
N LEU A 96 2.00 -10.14 14.97
CA LEU A 96 3.18 -10.78 14.38
C LEU A 96 3.73 -11.93 15.24
N ARG A 97 3.59 -11.84 16.57
CA ARG A 97 4.12 -12.85 17.52
C ARG A 97 3.21 -14.05 17.68
N LEU A 98 1.90 -13.81 17.77
CA LEU A 98 0.93 -14.87 17.94
C LEU A 98 0.81 -15.68 16.65
N LYS A 99 0.44 -16.96 16.79
CA LYS A 99 0.04 -17.78 15.64
C LYS A 99 -1.32 -17.29 15.15
N VAL A 100 -1.38 -16.83 13.92
CA VAL A 100 -2.59 -16.27 13.30
C VAL A 100 -3.28 -17.37 12.50
N PRO A 101 -4.58 -17.61 12.72
CA PRO A 101 -5.34 -18.60 11.94
C PRO A 101 -5.29 -18.31 10.43
N PRO A 102 -5.28 -19.34 9.58
CA PRO A 102 -5.18 -19.20 8.12
C PRO A 102 -6.28 -18.30 7.52
N ALA A 103 -7.50 -18.36 8.06
CA ALA A 103 -8.62 -17.53 7.62
C ALA A 103 -8.39 -16.02 7.79
N ILE A 104 -7.51 -15.61 8.71
CA ILE A 104 -7.10 -14.22 8.89
C ILE A 104 -5.77 -13.95 8.16
N ALA A 105 -4.85 -14.92 8.19
CA ALA A 105 -3.55 -14.81 7.55
C ALA A 105 -3.64 -14.62 6.02
N GLN A 106 -4.68 -15.15 5.37
CA GLN A 106 -4.92 -14.93 3.94
C GLN A 106 -4.97 -13.45 3.53
N PHE A 107 -5.39 -12.53 4.42
CA PHE A 107 -5.41 -11.08 4.14
C PHE A 107 -4.02 -10.43 4.17
N GLN A 108 -3.00 -11.14 4.67
CA GLN A 108 -1.61 -10.70 4.56
C GLN A 108 -1.06 -10.95 3.14
N HIS A 109 -1.60 -11.93 2.43
CA HIS A 109 -1.27 -12.24 1.04
C HIS A 109 -2.13 -11.37 0.10
N THR A 110 -1.54 -10.28 -0.35
CA THR A 110 -2.22 -9.31 -1.23
C THR A 110 -1.66 -9.36 -2.64
N LEU A 111 -2.45 -8.91 -3.60
CA LEU A 111 -2.03 -8.69 -4.98
C LEU A 111 -0.81 -7.75 -5.02
N ASP A 112 0.12 -8.02 -5.93
CA ASP A 112 1.30 -7.20 -6.13
C ASP A 112 0.94 -5.80 -6.65
N ARG A 113 1.89 -4.87 -6.55
CA ARG A 113 1.63 -3.46 -6.86
C ARG A 113 1.25 -3.22 -8.32
N ASN A 114 1.81 -3.99 -9.25
CA ASN A 114 1.66 -3.76 -10.68
C ASN A 114 0.29 -4.27 -11.14
N THR A 115 -0.04 -5.52 -10.82
CA THR A 115 -1.36 -6.09 -11.14
C THR A 115 -2.48 -5.32 -10.43
N ALA A 116 -2.23 -4.83 -9.21
CA ALA A 116 -3.19 -3.95 -8.54
C ALA A 116 -3.39 -2.63 -9.31
N ALA A 117 -2.34 -2.01 -9.83
CA ALA A 117 -2.48 -0.78 -10.62
C ALA A 117 -3.31 -1.00 -11.89
N GLU A 118 -3.15 -2.13 -12.56
CA GLU A 118 -3.95 -2.53 -13.72
C GLU A 118 -5.42 -2.75 -13.35
N ALA A 119 -5.69 -3.46 -12.26
CA ALA A 119 -7.04 -3.63 -11.73
C ALA A 119 -7.69 -2.28 -11.42
N PHE A 120 -6.98 -1.35 -10.75
CA PHE A 120 -7.49 -0.01 -10.48
C PHE A 120 -7.69 0.81 -11.77
N LYS A 121 -6.84 0.66 -12.79
CA LYS A 121 -7.01 1.35 -14.07
C LYS A 121 -8.30 0.92 -14.76
N LEU A 122 -8.62 -0.38 -14.74
CA LEU A 122 -9.88 -0.90 -15.25
C LEU A 122 -11.07 -0.39 -14.43
N PHE A 123 -11.05 -0.54 -13.10
CA PHE A 123 -12.15 -0.12 -12.23
C PHE A 123 -12.41 1.40 -12.29
N ASN A 124 -11.38 2.22 -12.55
CA ASN A 124 -11.55 3.66 -12.72
C ASN A 124 -12.42 4.05 -13.93
N LYS A 125 -12.49 3.20 -14.97
CA LYS A 125 -13.37 3.44 -16.12
C LYS A 125 -14.85 3.26 -15.77
N TYR A 126 -15.14 2.41 -14.78
CA TYR A 126 -16.49 2.01 -14.39
C TYR A 126 -16.94 2.66 -13.08
N ARG A 127 -16.40 3.83 -12.73
CA ARG A 127 -16.73 4.48 -11.45
C ARG A 127 -18.21 4.88 -11.40
N PRO A 128 -18.88 4.70 -10.24
CA PRO A 128 -20.22 5.21 -10.05
C PRO A 128 -20.23 6.74 -10.11
N GLU A 129 -21.33 7.30 -10.62
CA GLU A 129 -21.54 8.75 -10.73
C GLU A 129 -21.47 9.47 -9.37
N THR A 130 -21.01 10.72 -9.41
CA THR A 130 -21.11 11.61 -8.25
C THR A 130 -22.53 12.12 -8.06
N LYS A 131 -22.84 12.67 -6.87
CA LYS A 131 -24.17 13.27 -6.61
C LYS A 131 -24.49 14.42 -7.55
N ALA A 132 -23.49 15.18 -7.98
CA ALA A 132 -23.64 16.29 -8.92
C ALA A 132 -23.96 15.78 -10.34
N GLU A 133 -23.16 14.85 -10.84
CA GLU A 133 -23.39 14.18 -12.13
C GLU A 133 -24.75 13.49 -12.19
N LYS A 134 -25.16 12.85 -11.08
CA LYS A 134 -26.48 12.23 -10.96
C LYS A 134 -27.61 13.26 -11.11
N LYS A 135 -27.47 14.44 -10.50
CA LYS A 135 -28.45 15.53 -10.61
C LYS A 135 -28.54 16.00 -12.06
N GLU A 136 -27.40 16.22 -12.72
CA GLU A 136 -27.35 16.62 -14.13
C GLU A 136 -27.97 15.56 -15.05
N ARG A 137 -27.68 14.27 -14.83
CA ARG A 137 -28.31 13.18 -15.58
C ARG A 137 -29.82 13.22 -15.41
N LEU A 138 -30.31 13.31 -14.19
CA LEU A 138 -31.75 13.35 -13.91
C LEU A 138 -32.43 14.58 -14.54
N THR A 139 -31.78 15.74 -14.56
CA THR A 139 -32.32 16.93 -15.24
C THR A 139 -32.38 16.76 -16.76
N LYS A 140 -31.36 16.11 -17.36
CA LYS A 140 -31.33 15.81 -18.80
C LYS A 140 -32.37 14.76 -19.18
N GLU A 141 -32.49 13.70 -18.37
CA GLU A 141 -33.53 12.68 -18.54
C GLU A 141 -34.93 13.28 -18.42
N ALA A 142 -35.16 14.16 -17.43
CA ALA A 142 -36.45 14.84 -17.27
C ALA A 142 -36.80 15.74 -18.47
N ALA A 143 -35.81 16.47 -19.02
CA ALA A 143 -36.01 17.28 -20.23
C ALA A 143 -36.32 16.40 -21.45
N ALA A 144 -35.59 15.30 -21.65
CA ALA A 144 -35.82 14.37 -22.76
C ALA A 144 -37.18 13.66 -22.69
N ILE A 145 -37.66 13.36 -21.47
CA ILE A 145 -39.00 12.79 -21.25
C ILE A 145 -40.07 13.85 -21.53
N ALA A 146 -39.84 15.10 -21.14
CA ALA A 146 -40.75 16.21 -21.48
C ALA A 146 -40.85 16.45 -23.00
N GLU A 147 -39.76 16.20 -23.74
CA GLU A 147 -39.72 16.20 -25.21
C GLU A 147 -40.35 14.95 -25.86
N GLY A 148 -40.88 14.01 -25.08
CA GLY A 148 -41.66 12.86 -25.55
C GLY A 148 -40.87 11.56 -25.75
N LYS A 149 -39.61 11.47 -25.34
CA LYS A 149 -38.84 10.21 -25.41
C LYS A 149 -39.21 9.27 -24.26
N THR A 150 -39.24 7.97 -24.54
CA THR A 150 -39.49 6.96 -23.49
C THR A 150 -38.27 6.82 -22.58
N ARG A 151 -38.48 6.38 -21.33
CA ARG A 151 -37.41 6.27 -20.32
C ARG A 151 -36.27 5.34 -20.75
N GLN A 152 -36.55 4.28 -21.52
CA GLN A 152 -35.52 3.36 -22.01
C GLN A 152 -34.67 3.97 -23.14
N GLU A 153 -35.24 4.84 -23.98
CA GLU A 153 -34.50 5.57 -25.02
C GLU A 153 -33.73 6.76 -24.44
N ALA A 154 -34.21 7.31 -23.32
CA ALA A 154 -33.60 8.45 -22.65
C ALA A 154 -32.29 8.12 -21.93
N SER A 155 -32.09 6.88 -21.44
CA SER A 155 -30.81 6.48 -20.87
C SER A 155 -30.48 4.99 -20.99
N GLU A 156 -29.32 4.69 -21.56
CA GLU A 156 -28.73 3.36 -21.59
C GLU A 156 -28.31 2.89 -20.18
N LYS A 157 -28.39 1.58 -19.92
CA LYS A 157 -27.99 0.98 -18.65
C LYS A 157 -26.49 1.25 -18.38
N PRO A 158 -26.13 1.93 -17.30
CA PRO A 158 -24.74 2.25 -17.03
C PRO A 158 -23.98 1.03 -16.47
N TYR A 159 -22.77 0.82 -16.99
CA TYR A 159 -21.81 -0.15 -16.46
C TYR A 159 -21.06 0.48 -15.28
N LEU A 160 -21.35 0.01 -14.07
CA LEU A 160 -20.82 0.59 -12.84
C LEU A 160 -20.21 -0.48 -11.95
N VAL A 161 -19.12 -0.12 -11.26
CA VAL A 161 -18.58 -0.88 -10.14
C VAL A 161 -19.65 -0.99 -9.07
N LYS A 162 -19.96 -2.23 -8.69
CA LYS A 162 -20.86 -2.53 -7.57
C LYS A 162 -20.05 -2.50 -6.28
N PHE A 163 -20.61 -1.88 -5.25
CA PHE A 163 -19.96 -1.72 -3.96
C PHE A 163 -20.96 -1.91 -2.83
N GLY A 164 -20.43 -2.02 -1.62
CA GLY A 164 -21.21 -2.34 -0.42
C GLY A 164 -21.23 -3.84 -0.19
N LEU A 165 -20.99 -4.23 1.05
CA LEU A 165 -20.76 -5.62 1.42
C LEU A 165 -21.97 -6.51 1.11
N ASN A 166 -23.16 -6.14 1.58
CA ASN A 166 -24.38 -6.91 1.39
C ASN A 166 -24.74 -7.08 -0.10
N HIS A 167 -24.56 -6.01 -0.88
CA HIS A 167 -24.86 -6.03 -2.31
C HIS A 167 -23.84 -6.88 -3.07
N VAL A 168 -22.55 -6.81 -2.74
CA VAL A 168 -21.55 -7.65 -3.40
C VAL A 168 -21.73 -9.12 -3.04
N VAL A 169 -22.07 -9.45 -1.78
CA VAL A 169 -22.37 -10.83 -1.37
C VAL A 169 -23.50 -11.42 -2.22
N SER A 170 -24.62 -10.71 -2.37
CA SER A 170 -25.74 -11.21 -3.19
C SER A 170 -25.36 -11.37 -4.67
N LEU A 171 -24.46 -10.53 -5.20
CA LEU A 171 -23.97 -10.68 -6.58
C LEU A 171 -23.06 -11.91 -6.74
N ILE A 172 -22.29 -12.27 -5.72
CA ILE A 172 -21.44 -13.47 -5.76
C ILE A 172 -22.30 -14.74 -5.65
N GLU A 173 -23.29 -14.74 -4.75
CA GLU A 173 -24.23 -15.86 -4.60
C GLU A 173 -25.04 -16.09 -5.88
N ASN A 174 -25.43 -15.02 -6.57
CA ASN A 174 -26.11 -15.13 -7.86
C ASN A 174 -25.16 -15.40 -9.05
N LYS A 175 -23.85 -15.55 -8.81
CA LYS A 175 -22.81 -15.72 -9.83
C LYS A 175 -22.81 -14.63 -10.92
N LYS A 176 -23.21 -13.41 -10.57
CA LYS A 176 -23.25 -12.26 -11.48
C LYS A 176 -21.96 -11.44 -11.48
N ALA A 177 -21.12 -11.61 -10.46
CA ALA A 177 -19.83 -10.93 -10.36
C ALA A 177 -18.78 -11.64 -11.23
N LYS A 178 -18.10 -10.88 -12.11
CA LYS A 178 -16.96 -11.37 -12.91
C LYS A 178 -15.65 -11.29 -12.14
N LEU A 179 -15.47 -10.26 -11.31
CA LEU A 179 -14.27 -10.06 -10.50
C LEU A 179 -14.60 -9.30 -9.21
N VAL A 180 -14.07 -9.77 -8.09
CA VAL A 180 -14.26 -9.17 -6.75
C VAL A 180 -12.92 -8.73 -6.16
N LEU A 181 -12.84 -7.47 -5.73
CA LEU A 181 -11.71 -6.90 -5.02
C LEU A 181 -12.06 -6.74 -3.54
N ILE A 182 -11.24 -7.32 -2.67
CA ILE A 182 -11.42 -7.31 -1.21
C ILE A 182 -10.29 -6.52 -0.57
N ALA A 183 -10.60 -5.59 0.33
CA ALA A 183 -9.57 -4.87 1.09
C ALA A 183 -8.94 -5.76 2.19
N ASN A 184 -7.66 -5.55 2.45
CA ASN A 184 -6.92 -6.30 3.48
C ASN A 184 -6.99 -5.70 4.90
N ASP A 185 -7.35 -4.42 5.04
CA ASP A 185 -7.27 -3.63 6.27
C ASP A 185 -8.66 -3.20 6.79
N VAL A 186 -9.65 -4.07 6.62
CA VAL A 186 -10.99 -3.88 7.16
C VAL A 186 -10.98 -4.14 8.67
N ASP A 187 -11.59 -3.22 9.42
CA ASP A 187 -11.76 -3.30 10.88
C ASP A 187 -13.24 -2.96 11.12
N PRO A 188 -14.09 -3.89 11.55
CA PRO A 188 -13.83 -5.28 11.98
C PRO A 188 -13.55 -6.29 10.84
N ILE A 189 -12.72 -7.31 11.08
CA ILE A 189 -12.28 -8.29 10.05
C ILE A 189 -13.35 -9.34 9.72
N GLU A 190 -14.27 -9.56 10.64
CA GLU A 190 -15.40 -10.50 10.56
C GLU A 190 -16.28 -10.22 9.35
N LEU A 191 -16.33 -8.96 8.92
CA LEU A 191 -17.06 -8.51 7.75
C LEU A 191 -16.56 -9.18 6.45
N VAL A 192 -15.25 -9.40 6.32
CA VAL A 192 -14.67 -9.89 5.06
C VAL A 192 -14.12 -11.31 5.14
N ILE A 193 -13.99 -11.89 6.34
CA ILE A 193 -13.33 -13.17 6.56
C ILE A 193 -13.92 -14.32 5.74
N PHE A 194 -15.23 -14.31 5.49
CA PHE A 194 -15.94 -15.35 4.75
C PHE A 194 -15.90 -15.14 3.22
N LEU A 195 -15.57 -13.94 2.73
CA LEU A 195 -15.65 -13.61 1.31
C LEU A 195 -14.75 -14.48 0.41
N PRO A 196 -13.46 -14.73 0.74
CA PRO A 196 -12.62 -15.60 -0.08
C PRO A 196 -13.20 -17.02 -0.21
N ALA A 197 -13.76 -17.56 0.87
CA ALA A 197 -14.40 -18.88 0.87
C ALA A 197 -15.68 -18.89 0.01
N LEU A 198 -16.47 -17.83 0.12
CA LEU A 198 -17.71 -17.66 -0.65
C LEU A 198 -17.41 -17.51 -2.15
N CYS A 199 -16.46 -16.65 -2.54
CA CYS A 199 -16.03 -16.48 -3.92
C CYS A 199 -15.54 -17.80 -4.53
N ARG A 200 -14.72 -18.57 -3.80
CA ARG A 200 -14.26 -19.89 -4.25
C ARG A 200 -15.41 -20.87 -4.44
N LYS A 201 -16.33 -20.98 -3.47
CA LYS A 201 -17.49 -21.88 -3.55
C LYS A 201 -18.37 -21.57 -4.76
N MET A 202 -18.53 -20.29 -5.09
CA MET A 202 -19.35 -19.85 -6.21
C MET A 202 -18.61 -19.82 -7.55
N GLY A 203 -17.29 -20.03 -7.56
CA GLY A 203 -16.45 -20.01 -8.77
C GLY A 203 -16.17 -18.59 -9.28
N VAL A 204 -16.24 -17.58 -8.42
CA VAL A 204 -16.01 -16.17 -8.77
C VAL A 204 -14.55 -15.78 -8.47
N PRO A 205 -13.80 -15.24 -9.45
CA PRO A 205 -12.46 -14.70 -9.25
C PRO A 205 -12.44 -13.59 -8.19
N TYR A 206 -11.48 -13.68 -7.26
CA TYR A 206 -11.29 -12.65 -6.23
C TYR A 206 -9.83 -12.29 -6.04
N ALA A 207 -9.57 -11.04 -5.67
CA ALA A 207 -8.25 -10.56 -5.30
C ALA A 207 -8.28 -9.76 -4.00
N ILE A 208 -7.27 -9.95 -3.16
CA ILE A 208 -7.07 -9.16 -1.94
C ILE A 208 -6.14 -7.99 -2.25
N ILE A 209 -6.58 -6.76 -2.01
CA ILE A 209 -5.87 -5.52 -2.31
C ILE A 209 -5.45 -4.81 -1.02
N LYS A 210 -4.28 -4.16 -1.08
CA LYS A 210 -3.79 -3.25 -0.03
C LYS A 210 -4.59 -1.95 0.02
N GLY A 211 -5.31 -1.73 1.12
CA GLY A 211 -5.91 -0.45 1.50
C GLY A 211 -7.37 -0.25 1.07
N LYS A 212 -8.29 -0.30 2.03
CA LYS A 212 -9.72 0.02 1.90
C LYS A 212 -9.99 1.47 1.51
N ALA A 213 -9.07 2.37 1.84
CA ALA A 213 -9.12 3.76 1.39
C ALA A 213 -8.98 3.86 -0.13
N ARG A 214 -8.12 3.04 -0.75
CA ARG A 214 -7.95 3.01 -2.21
C ARG A 214 -9.17 2.46 -2.93
N LEU A 215 -9.85 1.46 -2.36
CA LEU A 215 -11.13 1.01 -2.88
C LEU A 215 -12.22 2.07 -2.66
N GLY A 216 -12.16 2.83 -1.56
CA GLY A 216 -13.07 3.94 -1.28
C GLY A 216 -13.01 5.03 -2.35
N THR A 217 -11.81 5.40 -2.80
CA THR A 217 -11.66 6.45 -3.83
C THR A 217 -12.35 6.07 -5.14
N LEU A 218 -12.35 4.80 -5.53
CA LEU A 218 -13.08 4.34 -6.73
C LEU A 218 -14.56 4.69 -6.67
N VAL A 219 -15.20 4.54 -5.51
CA VAL A 219 -16.65 4.65 -5.33
C VAL A 219 -17.09 5.97 -4.69
N HIS A 220 -16.19 6.96 -4.65
CA HIS A 220 -16.42 8.26 -4.01
C HIS A 220 -16.78 8.17 -2.51
N GLN A 221 -16.18 7.21 -1.80
CA GLN A 221 -16.33 7.03 -0.35
C GLN A 221 -14.97 7.17 0.35
N LYS A 222 -14.98 7.45 1.66
CA LYS A 222 -13.74 7.47 2.46
C LYS A 222 -13.07 6.10 2.48
N THR A 223 -13.86 5.04 2.52
CA THR A 223 -13.41 3.65 2.58
C THR A 223 -14.42 2.73 1.90
N SER A 224 -13.95 1.67 1.24
CA SER A 224 -14.79 0.55 0.82
C SER A 224 -14.10 -0.76 1.18
N ALA A 225 -14.87 -1.71 1.73
CA ALA A 225 -14.37 -3.04 2.07
C ALA A 225 -14.25 -3.94 0.83
N VAL A 226 -15.19 -3.80 -0.11
CA VAL A 226 -15.32 -4.66 -1.29
C VAL A 226 -15.79 -3.85 -2.49
N ALA A 227 -15.25 -4.16 -3.66
CA ALA A 227 -15.72 -3.65 -4.94
C ALA A 227 -15.81 -4.80 -5.95
N ALA A 228 -16.85 -4.82 -6.79
CA ALA A 228 -17.05 -5.88 -7.77
C ALA A 228 -17.41 -5.31 -9.14
N LEU A 229 -16.96 -6.00 -10.18
CA LEU A 229 -17.42 -5.80 -11.56
C LEU A 229 -18.39 -6.92 -11.93
N THR A 230 -19.56 -6.57 -12.45
CA THR A 230 -20.56 -7.53 -12.96
C THR A 230 -20.50 -7.62 -14.48
N GLU A 231 -20.50 -6.46 -15.14
CA GLU A 231 -20.52 -6.32 -16.59
C GLU A 231 -19.45 -5.28 -16.97
N VAL A 232 -18.78 -5.51 -18.09
CA VAL A 232 -17.80 -4.60 -18.69
C VAL A 232 -18.18 -4.39 -20.14
N ARG A 233 -17.73 -3.28 -20.74
CA ARG A 233 -17.87 -3.03 -22.18
C ARG A 233 -17.01 -4.04 -22.94
N ALA A 234 -17.41 -4.36 -24.17
CA ALA A 234 -16.72 -5.32 -25.03
C ALA A 234 -15.22 -4.97 -25.24
N GLU A 235 -14.89 -3.68 -25.33
CA GLU A 235 -13.52 -3.18 -25.49
C GLU A 235 -12.59 -3.57 -24.34
N ASP A 236 -13.12 -3.69 -23.12
CA ASP A 236 -12.35 -3.97 -21.91
C ASP A 236 -12.37 -5.45 -21.51
N GLU A 237 -13.12 -6.30 -22.22
CA GLU A 237 -13.30 -7.71 -21.87
C GLU A 237 -11.99 -8.50 -21.96
N SER A 238 -11.14 -8.19 -22.95
CA SER A 238 -9.80 -8.79 -23.09
C SER A 238 -8.86 -8.42 -21.93
N ALA A 239 -8.92 -7.16 -21.49
CA ALA A 239 -8.15 -6.67 -20.34
C ALA A 239 -8.62 -7.34 -19.04
N LEU A 240 -9.93 -7.49 -18.87
CA LEU A 240 -10.51 -8.20 -17.72
C LEU A 240 -10.12 -9.67 -17.72
N ALA A 241 -10.16 -10.36 -18.88
CA ALA A 241 -9.80 -11.77 -18.98
C ALA A 241 -8.34 -12.03 -18.58
N THR A 242 -7.41 -11.20 -19.06
CA THR A 242 -5.99 -11.26 -18.68
C THR A 242 -5.81 -11.06 -17.18
N LEU A 243 -6.50 -10.06 -16.61
CA LEU A 243 -6.44 -9.78 -15.17
C LEU A 243 -7.00 -10.94 -14.35
N VAL A 244 -8.13 -11.53 -14.77
CA VAL A 244 -8.77 -12.68 -14.10
C VAL A 244 -7.86 -13.91 -14.13
N SER A 245 -7.20 -14.20 -15.25
CA SER A 245 -6.23 -15.30 -15.35
C SER A 245 -5.10 -15.18 -14.33
N THR A 246 -4.48 -14.00 -14.26
CA THR A 246 -3.40 -13.69 -13.30
C THR A 246 -3.89 -13.77 -11.86
N ILE A 247 -5.11 -13.28 -11.58
CA ILE A 247 -5.70 -13.31 -10.24
C ILE A 247 -6.03 -14.74 -9.81
N ASN A 248 -6.60 -15.57 -10.68
CA ASN A 248 -6.96 -16.94 -10.37
C ASN A 248 -5.73 -17.79 -9.99
N SER A 249 -4.64 -17.64 -10.74
CA SER A 249 -3.36 -18.28 -10.46
C SER A 249 -2.79 -17.90 -9.08
N ASN A 250 -3.07 -16.68 -8.61
CA ASN A 250 -2.56 -16.16 -7.34
C ASN A 250 -3.44 -16.48 -6.14
N PHE A 251 -4.76 -16.58 -6.31
CA PHE A 251 -5.71 -16.70 -5.20
C PHE A 251 -6.54 -17.98 -5.25
N ALA A 252 -7.23 -18.26 -6.36
CA ALA A 252 -8.16 -19.38 -6.45
C ALA A 252 -7.44 -20.73 -6.40
N GLU A 253 -6.36 -20.88 -7.17
CA GLU A 253 -5.56 -22.12 -7.23
C GLU A 253 -4.78 -22.35 -5.94
N LYS A 254 -4.23 -21.28 -5.34
CA LYS A 254 -3.46 -21.33 -4.09
C LYS A 254 -4.32 -21.36 -2.83
N TYR A 255 -5.64 -21.38 -2.97
CA TYR A 255 -6.54 -21.30 -1.82
C TYR A 255 -6.32 -22.44 -0.81
N GLU A 256 -6.15 -23.68 -1.28
CA GLU A 256 -5.95 -24.84 -0.40
C GLU A 256 -4.62 -24.78 0.37
N GLU A 257 -3.58 -24.21 -0.25
CA GLU A 257 -2.31 -23.96 0.40
C GLU A 257 -2.47 -22.87 1.49
N ASN A 258 -3.07 -21.75 1.12
CA ASN A 258 -3.32 -20.62 2.03
C ASN A 258 -4.21 -21.01 3.23
N ARG A 259 -5.15 -21.94 3.02
CA ARG A 259 -6.03 -22.46 4.09
C ARG A 259 -5.26 -23.28 5.13
N LYS A 260 -4.13 -23.89 4.76
CA LYS A 260 -3.29 -24.70 5.66
C LYS A 260 -2.17 -23.88 6.30
N HIS A 261 -1.81 -22.74 5.69
CA HIS A 261 -0.71 -21.91 6.15
C HIS A 261 -1.13 -21.02 7.33
N TRP A 262 -0.56 -21.29 8.50
CA TRP A 262 -0.71 -20.44 9.67
C TRP A 262 0.25 -19.25 9.56
N GLY A 263 -0.26 -18.04 9.82
CA GLY A 263 0.54 -16.82 9.83
C GLY A 263 1.17 -16.55 11.20
N GLY A 264 2.00 -15.49 11.25
CA GLY A 264 2.60 -15.02 12.50
C GLY A 264 3.73 -15.91 13.02
N GLY A 265 3.92 -15.94 14.34
CA GLY A 265 5.04 -16.67 14.97
C GLY A 265 6.42 -16.09 14.70
N ILE A 266 6.50 -14.87 14.16
CA ILE A 266 7.77 -14.22 13.85
C ILE A 266 8.39 -13.72 15.17
N LEU A 267 9.67 -13.94 15.41
CA LEU A 267 10.38 -13.42 16.59
C LEU A 267 10.88 -11.99 16.38
N GLY A 268 11.21 -11.28 17.46
CA GLY A 268 11.72 -9.91 17.36
C GLY A 268 13.15 -9.86 16.88
N ALA A 269 13.55 -8.75 16.24
CA ALA A 269 14.89 -8.57 15.67
C ALA A 269 16.02 -8.86 16.68
N LYS A 270 15.85 -8.45 17.95
CA LYS A 270 16.83 -8.77 19.02
C LYS A 270 16.92 -10.27 19.29
N SER A 271 15.80 -10.97 19.31
CA SER A 271 15.74 -12.41 19.55
C SER A 271 16.26 -13.19 18.35
N GLN A 272 15.93 -12.77 17.13
CA GLN A 272 16.47 -13.33 15.88
C GLN A 272 17.99 -13.15 15.84
N ALA A 273 18.50 -11.94 16.06
CA ALA A 273 19.95 -11.69 16.08
C ALA A 273 20.69 -12.54 17.14
N LYS A 274 20.07 -12.80 18.30
CA LYS A 274 20.63 -13.72 19.31
C LYS A 274 20.68 -15.16 18.80
N ALA A 275 19.62 -15.63 18.15
CA ALA A 275 19.56 -16.96 17.55
C ALA A 275 20.57 -17.11 16.41
N ASP A 276 20.67 -16.11 15.52
CA ASP A 276 21.62 -16.08 14.41
C ASP A 276 23.06 -16.10 14.91
N LYS A 277 23.36 -15.33 15.96
CA LYS A 277 24.69 -15.33 16.60
C LYS A 277 25.02 -16.72 17.15
N LYS A 278 24.06 -17.39 17.81
CA LYS A 278 24.24 -18.76 18.32
C LYS A 278 24.46 -19.76 17.18
N ALA A 279 23.67 -19.67 16.11
CA ALA A 279 23.79 -20.53 14.93
C ALA A 279 25.16 -20.36 14.25
N LYS A 280 25.66 -19.12 14.12
CA LYS A 280 26.99 -18.85 13.58
C LYS A 280 28.11 -19.47 14.41
N TYR A 281 28.01 -19.43 15.75
CA TYR A 281 29.01 -20.08 16.60
C TYR A 281 28.97 -21.61 16.50
N ALA A 282 27.77 -22.21 16.47
CA ALA A 282 27.63 -23.65 16.28
C ALA A 282 28.23 -24.10 14.94
N ALA A 283 27.88 -23.41 13.85
CA ALA A 283 28.44 -23.70 12.52
C ALA A 283 29.96 -23.48 12.45
N ALA A 284 30.52 -22.54 13.22
CA ALA A 284 31.96 -22.35 13.32
C ALA A 284 32.65 -23.45 14.14
N ALA A 285 31.95 -24.04 15.12
CA ALA A 285 32.43 -25.16 15.91
C ALA A 285 32.40 -26.48 15.13
N GLU A 286 31.39 -26.71 14.30
CA GLU A 286 31.28 -27.90 13.43
C GLU A 286 32.29 -27.92 12.27
N LYS A 287 32.83 -26.76 11.89
CA LYS A 287 33.87 -26.63 10.85
C LYS A 287 35.30 -26.82 11.37
N LYS A 288 35.48 -26.94 12.69
CA LYS A 288 36.76 -27.23 13.33
C LYS A 288 36.82 -28.70 13.69
#